data_AF-A0A2M9KKM5-F1
#
_entry.id   AF-A0A2M9KKM5-F1
#
_cell.length_a   1.000
_cell.length_b   1.000
_cell.length_c   1.000
_cell.angle_alpha   90.00
_cell.angle_beta   90.00
_cell.angle_gamma   90.00
#
_symmetry.space_group_name_H-M   'P 1'
#
loop_
_entity.id
_entity.type
_entity.pdbx_description
1 polymer ?
#
loop_
_entity_poly.entity_id
_entity_poly.type
_entity_poly.pdbx_seq_one_letter_code
_entity_poly.pdbx_strand_id
1 'polypeptide(L)'
;MGNHVRMRTHRTTTALLIAAVGALALTACDPQAAGPDGKASTTGAGTSAPSATASGKGPGKTPGKTTTATLPQLVGKGLQTAQDEAQAAGFFSLKSHDSLGQERLQALDRNWKVCSQTPAGGAKVDTGTTVDFGAVKLEESCPAADAPAPQPVGKTMPDFTGKGMKAVRASLPSNAGVTVKDALQNRMVLQESNWKVCTQDPKAGAALSGQPLSFTVVKTQESCP
;
A
#
# COMPACT_ATOMS: atom_id res chain seq x y z
N MET A 1 -64.27 -3.72 14.40
CA MET A 1 -64.15 -4.59 15.59
C MET A 1 -62.74 -5.16 15.63
N GLY A 2 -62.07 -5.02 16.78
CA GLY A 2 -60.61 -5.10 16.89
C GLY A 2 -60.00 -6.51 16.87
N ASN A 3 -58.82 -6.61 16.27
CA ASN A 3 -57.92 -7.76 16.44
C ASN A 3 -57.04 -7.54 17.67
N HIS A 4 -57.25 -8.36 18.70
CA HIS A 4 -56.47 -8.37 19.92
C HIS A 4 -55.05 -8.90 19.66
N VAL A 5 -54.06 -8.05 19.92
CA VAL A 5 -52.66 -8.42 20.15
C VAL A 5 -52.61 -9.32 21.40
N ARG A 6 -52.19 -10.57 21.25
CA ARG A 6 -51.75 -11.40 22.38
C ARG A 6 -50.22 -11.40 22.42
N MET A 7 -49.67 -10.55 23.28
CA MET A 7 -48.31 -10.70 23.81
C MET A 7 -48.22 -12.05 24.53
N ARG A 8 -47.34 -12.94 24.06
CA ARG A 8 -46.89 -14.09 24.85
C ARG A 8 -45.57 -13.74 25.51
N THR A 9 -45.70 -13.28 26.75
CA THR A 9 -44.62 -13.12 27.71
C THR A 9 -44.18 -14.51 28.18
N HIS A 10 -43.02 -14.99 27.74
CA HIS A 10 -42.37 -16.15 28.34
C HIS A 10 -41.13 -15.67 29.08
N ARG A 11 -41.34 -15.38 30.37
CA ARG A 11 -40.29 -15.32 31.38
C ARG A 11 -40.00 -16.76 31.81
N THR A 12 -38.83 -17.27 31.49
CA THR A 12 -38.27 -18.46 32.13
C THR A 12 -36.81 -18.18 32.46
N THR A 13 -36.60 -17.96 33.74
CA THR A 13 -35.33 -17.88 34.45
C THR A 13 -34.70 -19.26 34.64
N THR A 14 -33.37 -19.26 34.88
CA THR A 14 -32.52 -20.32 35.47
C THR A 14 -32.24 -21.55 34.58
N ALA A 15 -31.01 -22.06 34.44
CA ALA A 15 -29.92 -22.12 35.40
C ALA A 15 -28.52 -22.08 34.74
N LEU A 16 -27.60 -21.42 35.43
CA LEU A 16 -26.15 -21.50 35.25
C LEU A 16 -25.66 -22.90 35.63
N LEU A 17 -24.88 -23.54 34.76
CA LEU A 17 -23.95 -24.61 35.11
C LEU A 17 -22.54 -24.15 34.68
N ILE A 18 -21.77 -23.68 35.66
CA ILE A 18 -20.35 -23.39 35.53
C ILE A 18 -19.61 -24.64 35.99
N ALA A 19 -18.91 -25.30 35.07
CA ALA A 19 -17.89 -26.29 35.39
C ALA A 19 -16.87 -26.38 34.25
N ALA A 20 -15.70 -25.79 34.43
CA ALA A 20 -14.43 -26.31 33.92
C ALA A 20 -13.28 -25.51 34.55
N VAL A 21 -12.62 -26.17 35.52
CA VAL A 21 -11.31 -25.82 36.06
C VAL A 21 -10.28 -26.10 34.97
N GLY A 22 -9.39 -25.13 34.72
CA GLY A 22 -8.26 -25.26 33.82
C GLY A 22 -7.18 -24.26 34.18
N ALA A 23 -6.38 -24.59 35.21
CA ALA A 23 -5.18 -23.85 35.57
C ALA A 23 -4.11 -24.07 34.49
N LEU A 24 -3.94 -23.11 33.58
CA LEU A 24 -2.73 -23.03 32.76
C LEU A 24 -1.66 -22.27 33.56
N ALA A 25 -0.68 -23.01 34.07
CA ALA A 25 0.57 -22.45 34.56
C ALA A 25 1.35 -21.87 33.36
N LEU A 26 1.48 -20.54 33.30
CA LEU A 26 2.49 -19.91 32.46
C LEU A 26 3.85 -20.06 33.16
N THR A 27 4.65 -21.00 32.68
CA THR A 27 6.10 -21.00 32.94
C THR A 27 6.70 -19.83 32.15
N ALA A 28 6.88 -18.70 32.84
CA ALA A 28 7.71 -17.61 32.36
C ALA A 28 9.17 -18.07 32.36
N CYS A 29 9.80 -18.11 31.18
CA CYS A 29 11.25 -18.24 31.09
C CYS A 29 11.90 -16.91 31.47
N ASP A 30 12.85 -17.02 32.39
CA ASP A 30 13.76 -16.03 32.93
C ASP A 30 14.34 -15.02 31.93
N PRO A 31 14.47 -13.74 32.33
CA PRO A 31 15.34 -12.79 31.66
C PRO A 31 16.80 -13.05 32.09
N GLN A 32 17.65 -13.43 31.13
CA GLN A 32 19.10 -13.47 31.33
C GLN A 32 19.62 -12.05 31.57
N ALA A 33 19.88 -11.74 32.84
CA ALA A 33 20.81 -10.70 33.25
C ALA A 33 22.25 -11.20 33.00
N ALA A 34 23.00 -10.48 32.19
CA ALA A 34 24.46 -10.50 32.23
C ALA A 34 24.91 -9.05 32.45
N GLY A 35 25.55 -8.83 33.60
CA GLY A 35 25.97 -7.52 34.07
C GLY A 35 27.14 -6.93 33.28
N PRO A 36 27.42 -5.64 33.52
CA PRO A 36 28.45 -4.86 32.86
C PRO A 36 29.77 -4.90 33.65
N ASP A 37 30.90 -4.96 32.96
CA ASP A 37 32.21 -4.71 33.58
C ASP A 37 33.10 -3.83 32.68
N GLY A 38 33.52 -2.70 33.26
CA GLY A 38 34.68 -1.88 32.87
C GLY A 38 34.45 -0.95 31.67
N LYS A 39 34.70 0.36 31.71
CA LYS A 39 35.58 1.15 32.58
C LYS A 39 35.25 2.65 32.41
N ALA A 40 35.47 3.42 33.47
CA ALA A 40 35.05 4.81 33.64
C ALA A 40 35.90 5.88 32.91
N SER A 41 35.22 7.03 32.71
CA SER A 41 35.68 8.43 32.81
C SER A 41 36.76 8.99 31.88
N THR A 42 36.45 10.08 31.15
CA THR A 42 36.77 11.47 31.57
C THR A 42 36.24 12.52 30.58
N THR A 43 35.84 13.66 31.14
CA THR A 43 35.42 14.92 30.52
C THR A 43 36.59 15.66 29.88
N GLY A 44 36.38 16.34 28.75
CA GLY A 44 37.33 17.30 28.20
C GLY A 44 36.78 18.07 26.99
N ALA A 45 36.20 19.24 27.25
CA ALA A 45 35.95 20.25 26.22
C ALA A 45 37.26 21.01 25.95
N GLY A 46 37.63 21.15 24.67
CA GLY A 46 38.83 21.87 24.26
C GLY A 46 38.84 22.13 22.75
N THR A 47 38.45 23.35 22.40
CA THR A 47 38.47 23.97 21.07
C THR A 47 39.81 23.84 20.34
N SER A 48 39.77 23.51 19.04
CA SER A 48 40.78 23.95 18.05
C SER A 48 40.12 24.12 16.68
N ALA A 49 40.26 25.33 16.14
CA ALA A 49 39.75 25.80 14.86
C ALA A 49 40.65 25.32 13.68
N PRO A 50 40.27 25.57 12.41
CA PRO A 50 40.50 24.65 11.30
C PRO A 50 41.84 24.85 10.58
N SER A 51 42.26 23.82 9.85
CA SER A 51 43.21 23.96 8.74
C SER A 51 42.73 23.17 7.53
N ALA A 52 42.47 23.89 6.44
CA ALA A 52 42.49 23.39 5.07
C ALA A 52 43.86 22.74 4.82
N THR A 53 44.02 21.62 4.12
CA THR A 53 43.90 21.41 2.67
C THR A 53 44.13 19.89 2.51
N ALA A 54 43.32 19.12 1.81
CA ALA A 54 43.52 18.88 0.39
C ALA A 54 42.28 18.17 -0.18
N SER A 55 41.83 18.67 -1.33
CA SER A 55 40.79 18.08 -2.16
C SER A 55 41.27 16.71 -2.66
N GLY A 56 40.98 15.68 -1.87
CA GLY A 56 41.05 14.30 -2.31
C GLY A 56 39.91 14.07 -3.28
N LYS A 57 40.26 14.00 -4.57
CA LYS A 57 39.42 13.48 -5.65
C LYS A 57 38.76 12.19 -5.15
N GLY A 58 37.47 12.27 -4.81
CA GLY A 58 36.69 11.08 -4.49
C GLY A 58 36.86 10.06 -5.61
N PRO A 59 36.83 8.75 -5.34
CA PRO A 59 36.96 7.76 -6.39
C PRO A 59 35.89 8.04 -7.43
N GLY A 60 36.33 8.58 -8.57
CA GLY A 60 35.50 8.72 -9.74
C GLY A 60 35.01 7.33 -10.03
N LYS A 61 33.69 7.16 -9.94
CA LYS A 61 33.00 5.93 -10.31
C LYS A 61 33.47 5.62 -11.72
N THR A 62 34.44 4.73 -11.84
CA THR A 62 34.85 4.14 -13.11
C THR A 62 33.54 3.68 -13.74
N PRO A 63 33.23 4.00 -15.01
CA PRO A 63 32.05 3.46 -15.66
C PRO A 63 32.12 1.95 -15.53
N GLY A 64 31.36 1.40 -14.57
CA GLY A 64 31.26 -0.03 -14.39
C GLY A 64 30.74 -0.58 -15.70
N LYS A 65 31.37 -1.65 -16.19
CA LYS A 65 30.94 -2.34 -17.39
C LYS A 65 29.43 -2.62 -17.28
N THR A 66 28.62 -1.90 -18.05
CA THR A 66 27.18 -2.12 -18.14
C THR A 66 26.96 -3.56 -18.59
N THR A 67 26.38 -4.37 -17.70
CA THR A 67 25.97 -5.73 -18.05
C THR A 67 24.62 -5.61 -18.74
N THR A 68 24.50 -6.21 -19.92
CA THR A 68 23.25 -6.19 -20.69
C THR A 68 22.69 -7.60 -20.79
N ALA A 69 21.37 -7.70 -20.74
CA ALA A 69 20.64 -8.95 -20.92
C ALA A 69 19.39 -8.70 -21.77
N THR A 70 18.83 -9.78 -22.30
CA THR A 70 17.53 -9.72 -23.00
C THR A 70 16.43 -9.87 -21.97
N LEU A 71 15.54 -8.88 -21.85
CA LEU A 71 14.39 -8.96 -20.95
C LEU A 71 13.38 -9.99 -21.51
N PRO A 72 12.93 -10.99 -20.74
CA PRO A 72 11.94 -11.96 -21.23
C PRO A 72 10.59 -11.31 -21.57
N GLN A 73 9.76 -12.02 -22.34
CA GLN A 73 8.37 -11.67 -22.54
C GLN A 73 7.55 -12.19 -21.35
N LEU A 74 7.06 -11.26 -20.52
CA LEU A 74 6.47 -11.49 -19.22
C LEU A 74 4.97 -11.12 -19.15
N VAL A 75 4.47 -10.36 -20.12
CA VAL A 75 3.03 -10.09 -20.28
C VAL A 75 2.24 -11.38 -20.39
N GLY A 76 1.13 -11.47 -19.64
CA GLY A 76 0.25 -12.64 -19.57
C GLY A 76 0.61 -13.64 -18.46
N LYS A 77 1.78 -13.52 -17.83
CA LYS A 77 2.18 -14.37 -16.69
C LYS A 77 1.61 -13.86 -15.37
N GLY A 78 1.63 -14.71 -14.34
CA GLY A 78 1.44 -14.27 -12.95
C GLY A 78 2.60 -13.36 -12.50
N LEU A 79 2.32 -12.36 -11.66
CA LEU A 79 3.31 -11.33 -11.29
C LEU A 79 4.54 -11.92 -10.57
N GLN A 80 4.35 -12.87 -9.64
CA GLN A 80 5.48 -13.56 -9.00
C GLN A 80 6.36 -14.27 -10.03
N THR A 81 5.75 -15.05 -10.93
CA THR A 81 6.48 -15.77 -11.98
C THR A 81 7.23 -14.80 -12.89
N ALA A 82 6.63 -13.65 -13.22
CA ALA A 82 7.27 -12.64 -14.04
C ALA A 82 8.51 -12.03 -13.36
N GLN A 83 8.41 -11.72 -12.06
CA GLN A 83 9.53 -11.23 -11.27
C GLN A 83 10.65 -12.27 -11.18
N ASP A 84 10.31 -13.54 -10.89
CA ASP A 84 11.28 -14.64 -10.78
C ASP A 84 12.04 -14.84 -12.11
N GLU A 85 11.33 -14.80 -13.25
CA GLU A 85 11.94 -14.91 -14.59
C GLU A 85 12.81 -13.69 -14.93
N ALA A 86 12.39 -12.47 -14.56
CA ALA A 86 13.20 -11.27 -14.75
C ALA A 86 14.50 -11.34 -13.93
N GLN A 87 14.43 -11.78 -12.67
CA GLN A 87 15.58 -11.96 -11.80
C GLN A 87 16.52 -13.05 -12.31
N ALA A 88 15.98 -14.17 -12.79
CA ALA A 88 16.78 -15.23 -13.43
C ALA A 88 17.52 -14.74 -14.68
N ALA A 89 16.97 -13.75 -15.39
CA ALA A 89 17.62 -13.07 -16.52
C ALA A 89 18.58 -11.94 -16.10
N GLY A 90 18.75 -11.68 -14.79
CA GLY A 90 19.67 -10.70 -14.23
C GLY A 90 19.06 -9.34 -13.89
N PHE A 91 17.74 -9.16 -14.03
CA PHE A 91 17.04 -7.91 -13.70
C PHE A 91 16.54 -7.94 -12.26
N PHE A 92 17.17 -7.14 -11.39
CA PHE A 92 16.83 -7.11 -9.96
C PHE A 92 16.11 -5.83 -9.52
N SER A 93 16.17 -4.76 -10.31
CA SER A 93 15.40 -3.54 -10.05
C SER A 93 13.99 -3.72 -10.62
N LEU A 94 13.09 -4.28 -9.83
CA LEU A 94 11.72 -4.56 -10.24
C LEU A 94 10.73 -3.63 -9.53
N LYS A 95 9.74 -3.17 -10.28
CA LYS A 95 8.57 -2.43 -9.78
C LYS A 95 7.32 -3.02 -10.39
N SER A 96 6.21 -2.76 -9.72
CA SER A 96 4.91 -3.10 -10.26
C SER A 96 3.87 -2.13 -9.76
N HIS A 97 2.84 -1.92 -10.58
CA HIS A 97 1.74 -1.02 -10.31
C HIS A 97 0.42 -1.63 -10.76
N ASP A 98 -0.68 -1.06 -10.27
CA ASP A 98 -2.02 -1.49 -10.63
C ASP A 98 -2.43 -0.86 -11.96
N SER A 99 -2.51 -1.67 -13.02
CA SER A 99 -2.86 -1.19 -14.37
C SER A 99 -4.23 -0.51 -14.45
N LEU A 100 -5.13 -0.75 -13.48
CA LEU A 100 -6.45 -0.09 -13.42
C LEU A 100 -6.42 1.25 -12.66
N GLY A 101 -5.26 1.69 -12.19
CA GLY A 101 -5.06 2.99 -11.54
C GLY A 101 -5.78 3.12 -10.19
N GLN A 102 -6.08 2.00 -9.52
CA GLN A 102 -6.72 2.01 -8.20
C GLN A 102 -5.70 2.07 -7.06
N GLU A 103 -4.40 2.09 -7.38
CA GLU A 103 -3.29 2.10 -6.41
C GLU A 103 -3.41 0.96 -5.38
N ARG A 104 -3.88 -0.20 -5.82
CA ARG A 104 -4.01 -1.37 -4.97
C ARG A 104 -2.62 -1.91 -4.59
N LEU A 105 -2.46 -2.23 -3.30
CA LEU A 105 -1.24 -2.84 -2.81
C LEU A 105 -1.14 -4.30 -3.29
N GLN A 106 -0.07 -4.61 -3.99
CA GLN A 106 0.24 -5.94 -4.52
C GLN A 106 0.96 -6.76 -3.44
N ALA A 107 0.33 -6.95 -2.27
CA ALA A 107 0.98 -7.61 -1.13
C ALA A 107 1.22 -9.12 -1.33
N LEU A 108 0.46 -9.74 -2.24
CA LEU A 108 0.60 -11.14 -2.61
C LEU A 108 0.60 -11.25 -4.13
N ASP A 109 1.79 -11.19 -4.73
CA ASP A 109 2.00 -11.12 -6.19
C ASP A 109 1.40 -12.30 -6.95
N ARG A 110 1.23 -13.44 -6.28
CA ARG A 110 0.55 -14.62 -6.86
C ARG A 110 -0.93 -14.38 -7.18
N ASN A 111 -1.54 -13.34 -6.61
CA ASN A 111 -2.93 -12.94 -6.89
C ASN A 111 -3.03 -11.87 -7.99
N TRP A 112 -1.97 -11.71 -8.79
CA TRP A 112 -1.87 -10.71 -9.84
C TRP A 112 -1.30 -11.31 -11.12
N LYS A 113 -1.70 -10.75 -12.26
CA LYS A 113 -1.16 -11.07 -13.58
C LYS A 113 -0.67 -9.82 -14.30
N VAL A 114 0.40 -9.97 -15.06
CA VAL A 114 1.06 -8.90 -15.80
C VAL A 114 0.28 -8.59 -17.08
N CYS A 115 -0.09 -7.33 -17.24
CA CYS A 115 -0.78 -6.78 -18.41
C CYS A 115 0.16 -5.98 -19.31
N SER A 116 1.17 -5.36 -18.74
CA SER A 116 2.18 -4.59 -19.44
C SER A 116 3.54 -4.78 -18.78
N GLN A 117 4.61 -4.52 -19.54
CA GLN A 117 5.96 -4.45 -19.01
C GLN A 117 6.73 -3.34 -19.70
N THR A 118 7.59 -2.66 -18.94
CA THR A 118 8.56 -1.69 -19.46
C THR A 118 9.92 -1.97 -18.83
N PRO A 119 11.02 -2.12 -19.60
CA PRO A 119 11.09 -2.18 -21.06
C PRO A 119 10.27 -3.30 -21.70
N ALA A 120 10.02 -3.21 -23.01
CA ALA A 120 9.31 -4.24 -23.75
C ALA A 120 10.08 -5.57 -23.72
N GLY A 121 9.37 -6.70 -23.70
CA GLY A 121 10.01 -8.01 -23.77
C GLY A 121 10.77 -8.20 -25.08
N GLY A 122 11.86 -8.95 -25.00
CA GLY A 122 12.84 -9.12 -26.09
C GLY A 122 13.85 -7.97 -26.21
N ALA A 123 13.67 -6.86 -25.48
CA ALA A 123 14.63 -5.77 -25.50
C ALA A 123 15.96 -6.17 -24.86
N LYS A 124 17.07 -5.80 -25.50
CA LYS A 124 18.41 -5.88 -24.90
C LYS A 124 18.72 -4.58 -24.18
N VAL A 125 18.77 -4.61 -22.86
CA VAL A 125 18.93 -3.44 -22.00
C VAL A 125 19.94 -3.72 -20.87
N ASP A 126 20.43 -2.66 -20.22
CA ASP A 126 21.26 -2.75 -19.02
C ASP A 126 20.47 -3.48 -17.91
N THR A 127 21.07 -4.47 -17.25
CA THR A 127 20.43 -5.26 -16.17
C THR A 127 20.09 -4.43 -14.93
N GLY A 128 20.71 -3.26 -14.76
CA GLY A 128 20.38 -2.25 -13.77
C GLY A 128 19.19 -1.37 -14.15
N THR A 129 18.63 -1.52 -15.36
CA THR A 129 17.38 -0.85 -15.75
C THR A 129 16.25 -1.33 -14.85
N THR A 130 15.39 -0.41 -14.41
CA THR A 130 14.18 -0.80 -13.67
C THR A 130 13.16 -1.39 -14.63
N VAL A 131 12.73 -2.61 -14.33
CA VAL A 131 11.61 -3.25 -15.02
C VAL A 131 10.35 -2.96 -14.23
N ASP A 132 9.36 -2.33 -14.88
CA ASP A 132 8.06 -2.01 -14.29
C ASP A 132 6.98 -2.89 -14.92
N PHE A 133 6.16 -3.51 -14.06
CA PHE A 133 5.05 -4.36 -14.44
C PHE A 133 3.71 -3.69 -14.13
N GLY A 134 2.92 -3.41 -15.15
CA GLY A 134 1.49 -3.14 -14.95
C GLY A 134 0.77 -4.46 -14.71
N ALA A 135 0.05 -4.57 -13.59
CA ALA A 135 -0.66 -5.79 -13.23
C ALA A 135 -2.09 -5.54 -12.76
N VAL A 136 -2.95 -6.55 -12.96
CA VAL A 136 -4.34 -6.59 -12.47
C VAL A 136 -4.58 -7.85 -11.64
N LYS A 137 -5.69 -7.92 -10.90
CA LYS A 137 -6.08 -9.16 -10.22
C LYS A 137 -6.37 -10.26 -11.23
N LEU A 138 -6.22 -11.52 -10.81
CA LEU A 138 -6.35 -12.67 -11.71
C LEU A 138 -7.67 -12.69 -12.49
N GLU A 139 -8.76 -12.29 -11.83
CA GLU A 139 -10.13 -12.28 -12.35
C GLU A 139 -10.45 -11.03 -13.19
N GLU A 140 -9.56 -10.05 -13.23
CA GLU A 140 -9.77 -8.79 -13.95
C GLU A 140 -9.23 -8.84 -15.38
N SER A 141 -9.81 -8.05 -16.28
CA SER A 141 -9.29 -7.91 -17.64
C SER A 141 -8.14 -6.91 -17.67
N CYS A 142 -7.10 -7.23 -18.45
CA CYS A 142 -6.05 -6.27 -18.74
C CYS A 142 -6.62 -5.11 -19.56
N PRO A 143 -6.34 -3.84 -19.18
CA PRO A 143 -6.74 -2.71 -20.00
C PRO A 143 -5.89 -2.64 -21.27
N ALA A 144 -6.35 -1.92 -22.28
CA ALA A 144 -5.59 -1.70 -23.53
C ALA A 144 -4.30 -0.91 -23.29
N ALA A 145 -4.29 -0.05 -22.27
CA ALA A 145 -3.13 0.69 -21.77
C ALA A 145 -3.26 0.87 -20.27
N ASP A 146 -2.13 0.98 -19.57
CA ASP A 146 -2.14 1.27 -18.13
C ASP A 146 -2.82 2.60 -17.85
N ALA A 147 -3.61 2.62 -16.77
CA ALA A 147 -4.15 3.86 -16.26
C ALA A 147 -3.01 4.82 -15.87
N PRO A 148 -3.16 6.12 -16.12
CA PRO A 148 -2.14 7.09 -15.72
C PRO A 148 -1.99 7.11 -14.21
N ALA A 149 -0.76 7.33 -13.75
CA ALA A 149 -0.48 7.55 -12.34
C ALA A 149 -1.34 8.70 -11.79
N PRO A 150 -1.77 8.65 -10.51
CA PRO A 150 -2.52 9.72 -9.88
C PRO A 150 -1.82 11.06 -10.03
N GLN A 151 -2.53 12.05 -10.58
CA GLN A 151 -2.01 13.40 -10.77
C GLN A 151 -2.38 14.29 -9.59
N PRO A 152 -1.49 15.19 -9.14
CA PRO A 152 -1.83 16.16 -8.11
C PRO A 152 -3.07 16.98 -8.49
N VAL A 153 -3.98 17.17 -7.54
CA VAL A 153 -5.17 18.01 -7.74
C VAL A 153 -4.78 19.47 -7.91
N GLY A 154 -5.50 20.16 -8.81
CA GLY A 154 -5.35 21.60 -9.02
C GLY A 154 -6.20 22.43 -8.06
N LYS A 155 -6.72 23.57 -8.57
CA LYS A 155 -7.57 24.51 -7.81
C LYS A 155 -9.03 24.08 -7.71
N THR A 156 -9.43 23.07 -8.46
CA THR A 156 -10.80 22.55 -8.48
C THR A 156 -10.79 21.07 -8.15
N MET A 157 -11.86 20.64 -7.48
CA MET A 157 -12.06 19.27 -7.07
C MET A 157 -12.35 18.39 -8.29
N PRO A 158 -11.51 17.38 -8.62
CA PRO A 158 -11.82 16.43 -9.68
C PRO A 158 -13.01 15.54 -9.33
N ASP A 159 -13.58 14.86 -10.32
CA ASP A 159 -14.50 13.76 -10.07
C ASP A 159 -13.72 12.48 -9.76
N PHE A 160 -13.84 12.03 -8.51
CA PHE A 160 -13.22 10.82 -7.99
C PHE A 160 -14.17 9.64 -7.92
N THR A 161 -15.42 9.78 -8.38
CA THR A 161 -16.40 8.69 -8.35
C THR A 161 -15.88 7.45 -9.08
N GLY A 162 -15.93 6.29 -8.41
CA GLY A 162 -15.39 5.02 -8.91
C GLY A 162 -13.87 4.88 -8.87
N LYS A 163 -13.11 5.91 -8.46
CA LYS A 163 -11.65 5.82 -8.27
C LYS A 163 -11.31 5.13 -6.95
N GLY A 164 -10.16 4.45 -6.93
CA GLY A 164 -9.64 3.83 -5.72
C GLY A 164 -9.25 4.88 -4.68
N MET A 165 -9.66 4.71 -3.42
CA MET A 165 -9.47 5.75 -2.40
C MET A 165 -7.98 6.07 -2.19
N LYS A 166 -7.09 5.09 -2.32
CA LYS A 166 -5.64 5.34 -2.25
C LYS A 166 -5.12 6.17 -3.43
N ALA A 167 -5.66 5.97 -4.63
CA ALA A 167 -5.34 6.82 -5.79
C ALA A 167 -5.80 8.26 -5.55
N VAL A 168 -7.00 8.44 -5.00
CA VAL A 168 -7.50 9.76 -4.58
C VAL A 168 -6.54 10.39 -3.57
N ARG A 169 -6.16 9.64 -2.53
CA ARG A 169 -5.20 10.10 -1.52
C ARG A 169 -3.87 10.57 -2.14
N ALA A 170 -3.34 9.82 -3.10
CA ALA A 170 -2.09 10.14 -3.79
C ALA A 170 -2.18 11.43 -4.64
N SER A 171 -3.38 11.78 -5.11
CA SER A 171 -3.64 13.02 -5.83
C SER A 171 -3.77 14.25 -4.91
N LEU A 172 -4.07 14.06 -3.62
CA LEU A 172 -4.34 15.16 -2.70
C LEU A 172 -3.04 15.71 -2.07
N PRO A 173 -3.02 17.00 -1.66
CA PRO A 173 -1.93 17.54 -0.86
C PRO A 173 -1.75 16.74 0.44
N SER A 174 -0.51 16.53 0.86
CA SER A 174 -0.19 15.72 2.06
C SER A 174 -0.77 16.30 3.37
N ASN A 175 -1.06 17.60 3.39
CA ASN A 175 -1.68 18.30 4.52
C ASN A 175 -3.21 18.40 4.43
N ALA A 176 -3.85 17.80 3.42
CA ALA A 176 -5.30 17.83 3.28
C ALA A 176 -5.96 17.05 4.43
N GLY A 177 -6.88 17.70 5.15
CA GLY A 177 -7.76 17.01 6.10
C GLY A 177 -8.78 16.18 5.32
N VAL A 178 -8.77 14.85 5.49
CA VAL A 178 -9.68 13.95 4.75
C VAL A 178 -10.40 13.00 5.69
N THR A 179 -11.71 12.94 5.57
CA THR A 179 -12.56 11.94 6.22
C THR A 179 -13.01 10.90 5.19
N VAL A 180 -12.93 9.62 5.55
CA VAL A 180 -13.37 8.52 4.68
C VAL A 180 -14.33 7.63 5.46
N LYS A 181 -15.51 7.36 4.90
CA LYS A 181 -16.57 6.54 5.53
C LYS A 181 -17.07 5.45 4.60
N ASP A 182 -17.24 4.23 5.12
CA ASP A 182 -17.93 3.16 4.40
C ASP A 182 -19.42 3.50 4.25
N ALA A 183 -19.90 3.53 3.01
CA ALA A 183 -21.27 3.91 2.67
C ALA A 183 -22.31 2.83 3.00
N LEU A 184 -21.88 1.57 3.15
CA LEU A 184 -22.80 0.43 3.27
C LEU A 184 -22.91 -0.11 4.68
N GLN A 185 -21.77 -0.52 5.25
CA GLN A 185 -21.75 -1.33 6.47
C GLN A 185 -21.09 -0.62 7.65
N ASN A 186 -20.72 0.67 7.49
CA ASN A 186 -20.01 1.46 8.48
C ASN A 186 -18.72 0.77 8.99
N ARG A 187 -18.05 -0.01 8.14
CA ARG A 187 -16.78 -0.66 8.47
C ARG A 187 -15.65 0.37 8.55
N MET A 188 -14.62 0.04 9.32
CA MET A 188 -13.40 0.83 9.35
C MET A 188 -12.63 0.73 8.03
N VAL A 189 -12.23 1.88 7.48
CA VAL A 189 -11.44 1.99 6.26
C VAL A 189 -9.96 1.97 6.63
N LEU A 190 -9.40 0.79 6.87
CA LEU A 190 -8.00 0.63 7.31
C LEU A 190 -7.00 0.60 6.14
N GLN A 191 -7.36 -0.09 5.06
CA GLN A 191 -6.50 -0.24 3.86
C GLN A 191 -7.20 0.37 2.66
N GLU A 192 -6.98 1.67 2.39
CA GLU A 192 -7.65 2.45 1.33
C GLU A 192 -7.55 1.82 -0.07
N SER A 193 -6.51 1.03 -0.36
CA SER A 193 -6.38 0.24 -1.59
C SER A 193 -7.60 -0.65 -1.88
N ASN A 194 -8.31 -1.13 -0.86
CA ASN A 194 -9.41 -2.07 -1.03
C ASN A 194 -10.78 -1.38 -1.20
N TRP A 195 -10.77 -0.06 -1.39
CA TRP A 195 -11.98 0.78 -1.40
C TRP A 195 -12.02 1.68 -2.62
N LYS A 196 -13.23 1.91 -3.14
CA LYS A 196 -13.50 2.89 -4.20
C LYS A 196 -14.47 3.95 -3.71
N VAL A 197 -14.33 5.17 -4.23
CA VAL A 197 -15.16 6.32 -3.88
C VAL A 197 -16.54 6.21 -4.53
N CYS A 198 -17.58 6.49 -3.74
CA CYS A 198 -18.96 6.59 -4.20
C CYS A 198 -19.43 8.04 -4.27
N THR A 199 -19.12 8.82 -3.24
CA THR A 199 -19.43 10.25 -3.21
C THR A 199 -18.27 11.04 -2.61
N GLN A 200 -18.22 12.32 -2.94
CA GLN A 200 -17.20 13.25 -2.48
C GLN A 200 -17.84 14.57 -2.07
N ASP A 201 -17.20 15.22 -1.11
CA ASP A 201 -17.47 16.60 -0.69
C ASP A 201 -16.13 17.31 -0.45
N PRO A 202 -15.86 18.46 -1.08
CA PRO A 202 -16.70 19.18 -2.05
C PRO A 202 -17.04 18.38 -3.32
N LYS A 203 -18.17 18.72 -3.95
CA LYS A 203 -18.56 18.11 -5.24
C LYS A 203 -17.54 18.42 -6.34
N ALA A 204 -17.51 17.57 -7.36
CA ALA A 204 -16.67 17.79 -8.54
C ALA A 204 -16.89 19.21 -9.12
N GLY A 205 -15.80 19.87 -9.50
CA GLY A 205 -15.77 21.24 -9.99
C GLY A 205 -15.72 22.33 -8.91
N ALA A 206 -15.99 22.01 -7.64
CA ALA A 206 -15.89 22.98 -6.55
C ALA A 206 -14.45 23.47 -6.37
N ALA A 207 -14.28 24.73 -5.95
CA ALA A 207 -12.96 25.28 -5.65
C ALA A 207 -12.34 24.60 -4.41
N LEU A 208 -11.04 24.33 -4.48
CA LEU A 208 -10.24 23.85 -3.37
C LEU A 208 -9.45 25.02 -2.77
N SER A 209 -9.81 25.41 -1.55
CA SER A 209 -9.19 26.50 -0.77
C SER A 209 -8.61 26.01 0.56
N GLY A 210 -8.38 24.70 0.71
CA GLY A 210 -7.83 24.09 1.93
C GLY A 210 -8.86 23.60 2.94
N GLN A 211 -10.15 23.62 2.57
CA GLN A 211 -11.22 23.02 3.37
C GLN A 211 -11.05 21.50 3.52
N PRO A 212 -11.55 20.90 4.62
CA PRO A 212 -11.59 19.44 4.78
C PRO A 212 -12.36 18.75 3.65
N LEU A 213 -11.91 17.57 3.26
CA LEU A 213 -12.52 16.74 2.23
C LEU A 213 -13.19 15.53 2.88
N SER A 214 -14.33 15.11 2.35
CA SER A 214 -15.04 13.92 2.81
C SER A 214 -15.36 13.02 1.63
N PHE A 215 -15.13 11.72 1.80
CA PHE A 215 -15.45 10.70 0.82
C PHE A 215 -16.29 9.60 1.46
N THR A 216 -17.32 9.15 0.76
CA THR A 216 -17.93 7.86 1.04
C THR A 216 -17.33 6.82 0.11
N VAL A 217 -17.10 5.62 0.64
CA VAL A 217 -16.44 4.54 -0.09
C VAL A 217 -17.16 3.21 0.12
N VAL A 218 -16.93 2.27 -0.79
CA VAL A 218 -17.33 0.86 -0.66
C VAL A 218 -16.16 -0.04 -1.06
N LYS A 219 -16.22 -1.35 -0.77
CA LYS A 219 -15.19 -2.25 -1.30
C LYS A 219 -15.22 -2.22 -2.81
N THR A 220 -14.06 -2.42 -3.44
CA THR A 220 -13.93 -2.35 -4.90
C THR A 220 -14.94 -3.24 -5.66
N GLN A 221 -15.28 -4.39 -5.09
CA GLN A 221 -16.24 -5.36 -5.64
C GLN A 221 -17.71 -5.08 -5.29
N GLU A 222 -17.99 -4.11 -4.42
CA GLU A 222 -19.35 -3.73 -4.02
C GLU A 222 -19.89 -2.59 -4.90
N SER A 223 -21.21 -2.44 -4.96
CA SER A 223 -21.86 -1.33 -5.67
C SER A 223 -22.04 -0.13 -4.74
N CYS A 224 -21.89 1.07 -5.29
CA CYS A 224 -22.24 2.30 -4.59
C CYS A 224 -23.77 2.41 -4.43
N PRO A 225 -24.26 2.95 -3.30
CA PRO A 225 -25.68 3.19 -3.07
C PRO A 225 -26.24 4.34 -3.92
#